data_AF-A0A9W8UPM3-F1
#
_entry.id   AF-A0A9W8UPM3-F1
#
_cell.length_a   1.000
_cell.length_b   1.000
_cell.length_c   1.000
_cell.angle_alpha   90.00
_cell.angle_beta   90.00
_cell.angle_gamma   90.00
#
_symmetry.space_group_name_H-M   'P 1'
#
loop_
_entity.id
_entity.type
_entity.pdbx_description
1 polymer ?
#
loop_
_entity_poly.entity_id
_entity_poly.type
_entity_poly.pdbx_seq_one_letter_code
_entity_poly.pdbx_strand_id
1 'polypeptide(L)'
;MTETNMNHVFSSSYLQRLTQELSEDLDKVRNADDFRADSVPFLVHALAQGSSQFPKDDKKRIVQAYEKQTKDEKNLMEDKES
;
A
#
# COMPACT_ATOMS: atom_id res chain seq x y z
N MET A 1 1.82 10.35 23.55
CA MET A 1 1.66 9.48 22.37
C MET A 1 1.37 8.07 22.88
N THR A 2 0.23 7.47 22.52
CA THR A 2 -0.08 6.07 22.86
C THR A 2 0.52 5.12 21.83
N GLU A 3 0.77 3.86 22.20
CA GLU A 3 1.34 2.84 21.31
C GLU A 3 0.52 2.67 20.01
N THR A 4 -0.81 2.68 20.10
CA THR A 4 -1.70 2.65 18.94
C THR A 4 -1.47 3.83 18.00
N ASN A 5 -1.31 5.04 18.54
CA ASN A 5 -1.04 6.24 17.74
C ASN A 5 0.34 6.15 17.07
N MET A 6 1.35 5.65 17.79
CA MET A 6 2.69 5.43 17.27
C MET A 6 2.71 4.42 16.11
N ASN A 7 2.02 3.29 16.25
CA ASN A 7 1.91 2.26 15.20
C ASN A 7 1.19 2.77 13.96
N HIS A 8 0.16 3.61 14.13
CA HIS A 8 -0.53 4.25 13.02
C HIS A 8 0.37 5.23 12.27
N VAL A 9 1.06 6.12 12.99
CA VAL A 9 2.00 7.09 12.41
C VAL A 9 3.19 6.40 11.73
N PHE A 10 3.71 5.34 12.33
CA PHE A 10 4.78 4.53 11.73
C PHE A 10 4.31 3.88 10.43
N SER A 11 3.16 3.19 10.46
CA SER A 11 2.65 2.47 9.29
C SER A 11 2.38 3.40 8.10
N SER A 12 1.79 4.57 8.35
CA SER A 12 1.53 5.57 7.30
C SER A 12 2.81 6.17 6.73
N SER A 13 3.76 6.52 7.61
CA SER A 13 5.05 7.09 7.20
C SER A 13 5.92 6.08 6.44
N TYR A 14 5.91 4.82 6.89
CA TYR A 14 6.61 3.72 6.24
C TYR A 14 6.03 3.42 4.85
N LEU A 15 4.71 3.34 4.73
CA LEU A 15 4.05 3.09 3.45
C LEU A 15 4.31 4.23 2.46
N GLN A 16 4.19 5.48 2.90
CA GLN A 16 4.51 6.65 2.06
C GLN A 16 5.96 6.56 1.54
N ARG A 17 6.91 6.29 2.44
CA ARG A 17 8.33 6.18 2.07
C ARG A 17 8.58 5.05 1.08
N LEU A 18 8.02 3.87 1.31
CA LEU A 18 8.13 2.74 0.39
C LEU A 18 7.56 3.05 -0.99
N THR A 19 6.41 3.72 -1.07
CA THR A 19 5.82 4.08 -2.37
C THR A 19 6.64 5.11 -3.12
N GLN A 20 7.28 6.04 -2.42
CA GLN A 20 8.20 7.01 -3.00
C GLN A 20 9.43 6.32 -3.60
N GLU A 21 10.08 5.44 -2.84
CA GLU A 21 11.26 4.68 -3.31
C GLU A 21 10.91 3.79 -4.51
N LEU A 22 9.74 3.12 -4.47
CA LEU A 22 9.27 2.33 -5.59
C LEU A 22 9.06 3.18 -6.85
N SER A 23 8.49 4.39 -6.73
CA SER A 23 8.32 5.30 -7.86
C SER A 23 9.67 5.71 -8.46
N GLU A 24 10.64 6.06 -7.61
CA GLU A 24 11.99 6.43 -8.05
C GLU A 24 12.69 5.27 -8.77
N ASP A 25 12.54 4.05 -8.27
CA ASP A 25 13.13 2.86 -8.89
C ASP A 25 12.45 2.50 -10.22
N LEU A 26 11.12 2.68 -10.34
CA LEU A 26 10.42 2.52 -11.62
C LEU A 26 10.87 3.57 -12.64
N ASP A 27 11.08 4.82 -12.21
CA ASP A 27 11.60 5.86 -13.07
C ASP A 27 13.03 5.54 -13.53
N LYS A 28 13.90 5.01 -12.66
CA LYS A 28 15.23 4.55 -13.05
C LYS A 28 15.17 3.41 -14.07
N VAL A 29 14.33 2.40 -13.81
CA VAL A 29 14.15 1.25 -14.72
C VAL A 29 13.65 1.74 -16.08
N ARG A 30 12.69 2.66 -16.12
CA ARG A 30 12.13 3.20 -17.36
C ARG A 30 13.15 4.00 -18.17
N ASN A 31 14.03 4.75 -17.49
CA ASN A 31 15.02 5.61 -18.12
C ASN A 31 16.36 4.91 -18.38
N ALA A 32 16.49 3.62 -18.05
CA ALA A 32 17.70 2.85 -18.33
C ALA A 32 17.85 2.60 -19.84
N ASP A 33 19.08 2.70 -20.35
CA ASP A 33 19.39 2.59 -21.79
C ASP A 33 19.03 1.22 -22.39
N ASP A 34 18.98 0.19 -21.56
CA ASP A 34 18.64 -1.18 -21.92
C ASP A 34 17.16 -1.55 -21.65
N PHE A 35 16.35 -0.60 -21.16
CA PHE A 35 14.93 -0.83 -20.96
C PHE A 35 14.20 -0.89 -22.30
N ARG A 36 13.55 -2.04 -22.54
CA ARG A 36 12.79 -2.27 -23.76
C ARG A 36 11.30 -2.25 -23.48
N ALA A 37 10.51 -1.73 -24.43
CA ALA A 37 9.06 -1.66 -24.30
C ALA A 37 8.40 -3.05 -24.11
N ASP A 38 9.00 -4.11 -24.63
CA ASP A 38 8.55 -5.49 -24.43
C ASP A 38 8.86 -6.05 -23.03
N SER A 39 9.60 -5.31 -22.19
CA SER A 39 9.82 -5.63 -20.77
C SER A 39 8.65 -5.18 -19.87
N VAL A 40 7.74 -4.33 -20.35
CA VAL A 40 6.61 -3.82 -19.55
C VAL A 40 5.70 -4.94 -19.03
N PRO A 41 5.28 -5.94 -19.83
CA PRO A 41 4.49 -7.06 -19.33
C PRO A 41 5.20 -7.85 -18.21
N PHE A 42 6.53 -8.00 -18.30
CA PHE A 42 7.32 -8.67 -17.27
C PHE A 42 7.35 -7.85 -15.97
N LEU A 43 7.55 -6.53 -16.07
CA LEU A 43 7.51 -5.62 -14.91
C LEU A 43 6.14 -5.66 -14.22
N VAL A 44 5.04 -5.61 -14.99
CA VAL A 44 3.68 -5.73 -14.47
C VAL A 44 3.48 -7.08 -13.77
N HIS A 45 3.98 -8.17 -14.35
CA HIS A 45 3.90 -9.49 -13.74
C HIS A 45 4.65 -9.56 -12.40
N ALA A 46 5.87 -9.01 -12.33
CA ALA A 46 6.67 -8.99 -11.10
C ALA A 46 5.99 -8.18 -9.99
N LEU A 47 5.43 -7.00 -10.31
CA LEU A 47 4.67 -6.18 -9.37
C LEU A 47 3.43 -6.92 -8.86
N ALA A 48 2.67 -7.57 -9.76
CA ALA A 48 1.51 -8.36 -9.41
C ALA A 48 1.89 -9.58 -8.54
N GLN A 49 3.00 -10.25 -8.84
CA GLN A 49 3.52 -11.37 -8.05
C GLN A 49 3.92 -10.92 -6.64
N GLY A 50 4.40 -9.69 -6.45
CA GLY A 50 4.63 -9.16 -5.10
C GLY A 50 3.40 -9.28 -4.19
N SER A 51 2.19 -9.11 -4.73
CA SER A 51 0.94 -9.28 -3.97
C SER A 51 0.60 -10.74 -3.63
N SER A 52 1.15 -11.72 -4.36
CA SER A 52 0.94 -13.14 -4.09
C SER A 52 1.77 -13.64 -2.90
N GLN A 53 2.79 -12.88 -2.49
CA GLN A 53 3.62 -13.20 -1.33
C GLN A 53 2.89 -13.07 0.01
N PHE A 54 1.75 -12.38 0.04
CA PHE A 54 0.91 -12.31 1.23
C PHE A 54 0.09 -13.59 1.38
N PRO A 55 0.22 -14.32 2.51
CA PRO A 55 -0.65 -15.44 2.83
C PRO A 55 -2.13 -15.04 2.81
N LYS A 56 -3.01 -16.00 2.51
CA LYS A 56 -4.47 -15.77 2.44
C LYS A 56 -5.02 -15.17 3.75
N ASP A 57 -4.53 -15.64 4.89
CA ASP A 57 -4.99 -15.17 6.19
C ASP A 57 -4.55 -13.73 6.49
N ASP A 58 -3.35 -13.35 6.06
CA ASP A 58 -2.85 -11.98 6.22
C ASP A 58 -3.65 -11.01 5.33
N LYS A 59 -3.94 -11.40 4.08
CA LYS A 59 -4.85 -10.66 3.20
C LYS A 59 -6.22 -10.45 3.87
N LYS A 60 -6.77 -11.50 4.48
CA LYS A 60 -8.06 -11.43 5.18
C LYS A 60 -8.02 -10.46 6.36
N ARG A 61 -6.96 -10.49 7.18
CA ARG A 61 -6.80 -9.57 8.32
C ARG A 61 -6.70 -8.11 7.85
N ILE A 62 -5.94 -7.84 6.79
CA ILE A 62 -5.81 -6.48 6.22
C ILE A 62 -7.16 -5.96 5.76
N VAL A 63 -7.93 -6.77 5.00
CA VAL A 63 -9.27 -6.38 4.53
C VAL A 63 -10.21 -6.08 5.69
N GLN A 64 -10.24 -6.95 6.71
CA GLN A 64 -11.09 -6.76 7.88
C GLN A 64 -10.71 -5.51 8.68
N ALA A 65 -9.41 -5.22 8.82
CA ALA A 65 -8.94 -4.01 9.48
C ALA A 65 -9.35 -2.75 8.70
N TYR A 66 -9.24 -2.79 7.37
CA TYR A 66 -9.66 -1.70 6.50
C TYR A 66 -11.18 -1.44 6.58
N GLU A 67 -12.00 -2.49 6.48
CA GLU A 67 -13.47 -2.39 6.59
C GLU A 67 -13.91 -1.83 7.95
N LYS A 68 -13.23 -2.25 9.03
CA LYS A 68 -13.50 -1.72 10.37
C LYS A 68 -13.18 -0.23 10.46
N GLN A 69 -12.00 0.17 9.97
CA GLN A 69 -11.58 1.57 9.96
C GLN A 69 -12.56 2.44 9.15
N THR A 70 -12.97 2.00 7.95
CA THR A 70 -13.92 2.76 7.13
C THR A 70 -15.30 2.87 7.79
N LYS A 71 -15.74 1.84 8.51
CA LYS A 71 -17.00 1.87 9.24
C LYS A 71 -16.94 2.83 10.43
N ASP A 72 -15.84 2.80 11.19
CA ASP A 72 -15.62 3.69 12.32
C ASP A 72 -15.54 5.16 11.87
N GLU A 73 -14.90 5.45 10.73
CA GLU A 73 -14.84 6.78 10.12
C GLU A 73 -16.23 7.29 9.66
N LYS A 74 -17.05 6.43 9.04
CA LYS A 74 -18.41 6.78 8.61
C LYS A 74 -19.34 7.10 9.79
N ASN A 75 -19.32 6.27 10.83
CA ASN A 75 -20.13 6.51 12.03
C ASN A 75 -19.74 7.85 12.69
N LEU A 76 -18.44 8.18 12.72
CA LEU A 76 -17.95 9.44 13.27
C LEU A 76 -18.34 10.67 12.42
N MET A 77 -18.62 10.50 11.13
CA MET A 77 -19.14 11.56 10.26
C MET A 77 -20.66 11.74 10.42
N GLU A 78 -21.42 10.64 10.55
CA GLU A 78 -22.87 10.69 10.80
C GLU A 78 -23.21 11.31 12.18
N ASP A 79 -22.39 11.03 13.20
CA ASP A 79 -22.54 11.61 14.55
C ASP A 79 -22.17 13.10 14.63
N LYS A 80 -21.47 13.64 13.62
CA LYS A 80 -21.09 15.08 13.54
C LYS A 80 -22.08 15.92 12.73
N GLU A 81 -22.95 15.29 11.96
CA GLU A 81 -24.00 15.94 11.17
C GLU A 81 -25.38 15.90 11.86
N SER A 82 -25.51 15.21 13.00
CA SER A 82 -26.72 15.16 13.87
C SER A 82 -26.63 16.11 15.06
#